data_AF-A0A349JLL1-F1
#
_entry.id   AF-A0A349JLL1-F1
#
_cell.length_a   1.000
_cell.length_b   1.000
_cell.length_c   1.000
_cell.angle_alpha   90.00
_cell.angle_beta   90.00
_cell.angle_gamma   90.00
#
_symmetry.space_group_name_H-M   'P 1'
#
loop_
_entity.id
_entity.type
_entity.pdbx_description
1 polymer ?
#
loop_
_entity_poly.entity_id
_entity_poly.type
_entity_poly.pdbx_seq_one_letter_code
_entity_poly.pdbx_strand_id
1 'polypeptide(L)' 'MEDVFNEFEEVIQTGLKNNMPRDAKLITVGQIIYAVTRDELTNKEGWRLEEMLGGRTQWEDALEYSIFG' A
#
# COMPACT_ATOMS: atom_id res chain seq x y z
N MET A 1 2.96 4.30 -22.16
CA MET A 1 2.55 4.64 -20.80
C MET A 1 2.80 3.36 -20.05
N GLU A 2 3.88 3.34 -19.29
CA GLU A 2 4.22 2.20 -18.45
C GLU A 2 3.04 1.99 -17.49
N ASP A 3 2.66 0.73 -17.28
CA ASP A 3 1.47 0.39 -16.51
C ASP A 3 1.74 0.68 -15.04
N VAL A 4 1.27 1.84 -14.56
CA VAL A 4 1.51 2.37 -13.20
C VAL A 4 1.19 1.32 -12.13
N PHE A 5 0.19 0.48 -12.38
CA PHE A 5 -0.14 -0.63 -11.49
C PHE A 5 1.02 -1.63 -11.36
N ASN A 6 1.63 -2.04 -12.48
CA ASN A 6 2.73 -2.99 -12.50
C ASN A 6 3.99 -2.42 -11.82
N GLU A 7 4.24 -1.12 -11.97
CA GLU A 7 5.36 -0.46 -11.26
C GLU A 7 5.17 -0.52 -9.74
N PHE A 8 3.97 -0.18 -9.25
CA PHE A 8 3.67 -0.31 -7.82
C PHE A 8 3.75 -1.76 -7.35
N GLU A 9 3.22 -2.70 -8.14
CA GLU A 9 3.27 -4.13 -7.81
C GLU A 9 4.72 -4.60 -7.66
N GLU A 10 5.62 -4.23 -8.56
CA GLU A 10 7.05 -4.58 -8.50
C GLU A 10 7.72 -3.98 -7.26
N VAL A 11 7.46 -2.70 -6.96
CA VAL A 11 8.01 -2.00 -5.78
C VAL A 11 7.56 -2.68 -4.49
N ILE A 12 6.26 -3.00 -4.38
CA ILE A 12 5.69 -3.67 -3.22
C ILE A 12 6.31 -5.07 -3.06
N GLN A 13 6.32 -5.88 -4.11
CA GLN A 13 6.88 -7.24 -4.06
C GLN A 13 8.36 -7.23 -3.67
N THR A 14 9.14 -6.34 -4.28
CA THR A 14 10.57 -6.17 -3.98
C THR A 14 10.79 -5.72 -2.55
N GLY A 15 10.00 -4.76 -2.06
CA GLY A 15 10.10 -4.32 -0.69
C GLY A 15 9.72 -5.42 0.30
N LEU A 16 8.60 -6.13 0.09
CA LEU A 16 8.18 -7.21 0.98
C LEU A 16 9.23 -8.33 1.06
N LYS A 17 9.85 -8.69 -0.07
CA LYS A 17 10.97 -9.64 -0.12
C LYS A 17 12.17 -9.19 0.73
N ASN A 18 12.35 -7.89 0.89
CA ASN A 18 13.43 -7.28 1.67
C ASN A 18 12.98 -6.84 3.08
N ASN A 19 11.89 -7.41 3.61
CA ASN A 19 11.31 -7.05 4.92
C ASN A 19 10.99 -5.54 5.03
N MET A 20 10.27 -5.00 4.04
CA MET A 20 9.85 -3.60 4.02
C MET A 20 9.32 -3.16 5.40
N PRO A 21 9.93 -2.13 6.03
CA PRO A 21 9.50 -1.66 7.33
C PRO A 21 8.13 -0.99 7.22
N ARG A 22 7.41 -0.93 8.35
CA ARG A 22 6.06 -0.34 8.43
C ARG A 22 5.99 1.07 7.84
N ASP A 23 6.99 1.91 8.11
CA ASP A 23 7.02 3.29 7.64
C ASP A 23 7.11 3.37 6.12
N ALA A 24 7.92 2.50 5.50
CA ALA A 24 7.99 2.39 4.05
C ALA A 24 6.67 1.92 3.45
N LYS A 25 5.98 0.96 4.09
CA LYS A 25 4.63 0.55 3.67
C LYS A 25 3.64 1.72 3.69
N LEU A 26 3.67 2.53 4.75
CA LEU A 26 2.80 3.72 4.89
C LEU A 26 3.10 4.77 3.82
N ILE A 27 4.37 5.01 3.50
CA ILE A 27 4.76 5.90 2.40
C ILE A 27 4.21 5.37 1.07
N THR A 28 4.36 4.08 0.78
CA THR A 28 3.84 3.46 -0.44
C THR A 28 2.31 3.58 -0.53
N VAL A 29 1.58 3.36 0.58
CA VAL A 29 0.12 3.58 0.62
C VAL A 29 -0.23 5.03 0.26
N GLY A 30 0.50 6.01 0.79
CA GLY A 30 0.29 7.42 0.44
C GLY A 30 0.49 7.71 -1.06
N GLN A 31 1.48 7.07 -1.68
CA GLN A 31 1.73 7.19 -3.12
C GLN A 31 0.62 6.53 -3.96
N ILE A 32 0.11 5.37 -3.54
CA ILE A 32 -1.04 4.70 -4.18
C ILE A 32 -2.27 5.60 -4.14
N ILE A 33 -2.59 6.16 -2.98
CA ILE A 33 -3.72 7.09 -2.82
C ILE A 33 -3.54 8.30 -3.75
N TYR A 34 -2.34 8.87 -3.81
CA TYR A 34 -2.06 10.00 -4.70
C TYR A 34 -2.25 9.66 -6.18
N ALA A 35 -1.79 8.48 -6.63
CA ALA A 35 -2.00 8.01 -7.99
C ALA A 35 -3.50 7.80 -8.31
N VAL A 36 -4.28 7.27 -7.36
CA VAL A 36 -5.74 7.17 -7.48
C VAL A 36 -6.38 8.56 -7.62
N THR A 37 -5.95 9.55 -6.83
CA THR A 37 -6.50 10.93 -6.94
C THR A 37 -6.18 11.64 -8.25
N ARG A 38 -5.20 11.13 -8.99
CA ARG A 38 -4.78 11.65 -10.31
C ARG A 38 -5.36 10.86 -11.47
N ASP A 39 -6.25 9.91 -11.20
CA ASP A 39 -6.80 8.97 -12.18
C ASP A 39 -5.72 8.13 -12.89
N GLU A 40 -4.53 7.99 -12.29
CA GLU A 40 -3.43 7.13 -12.77
C GLU A 40 -3.65 5.66 -12.37
N LEU A 41 -4.43 5.45 -11.32
CA LEU A 41 -4.95 4.15 -10.88
C LEU A 41 -6.46 4.24 -10.67
N THR A 42 -7.17 3.15 -10.99
CA THR A 42 -8.55 3.00 -10.55
C THR A 42 -8.61 2.70 -9.05
N ASN A 43 -9.75 2.99 -8.42
CA ASN A 43 -9.99 2.61 -7.02
C ASN A 43 -9.74 1.11 -6.76
N LYS A 44 -10.08 0.25 -7.72
CA LYS A 44 -9.89 -1.20 -7.59
C LYS A 44 -8.41 -1.61 -7.59
N GLU A 45 -7.62 -0.98 -8.45
CA GLU A 45 -6.17 -1.20 -8.50
C GLU A 45 -5.51 -0.69 -7.22
N GLY A 46 -5.90 0.49 -6.74
CA GLY A 46 -5.43 1.03 -5.47
C GLY A 46 -5.71 0.09 -4.29
N TRP A 47 -6.94 -0.43 -4.17
CA TRP A 47 -7.28 -1.40 -3.12
C TRP A 47 -6.47 -2.68 -3.20
N ARG A 48 -6.22 -3.19 -4.41
CA ARG A 48 -5.43 -4.40 -4.60
C ARG A 48 -3.98 -4.20 -4.15
N LEU A 49 -3.39 -3.04 -4.43
CA LEU A 49 -2.04 -2.69 -3.97
C LEU A 49 -1.98 -2.48 -2.44
N GLU A 50 -3.01 -1.86 -1.85
CA GLU A 50 -3.12 -1.72 -0.39
C GLU A 50 -3.24 -3.07 0.31
N GLU A 51 -4.01 -4.02 -0.24
CA GLU A 51 -4.13 -5.38 0.27
C GLU A 51 -2.78 -6.10 0.31
N MET A 52 -1.93 -5.93 -0.72
CA MET A 52 -0.59 -6.52 -0.75
C MET A 52 0.31 -6.02 0.39
N LEU A 53 0.13 -4.78 0.85
CA LEU A 53 0.93 -4.20 1.92
C LEU A 53 0.49 -4.64 3.33
N GLY A 54 -0.68 -5.28 3.45
CA GLY A 54 -1.27 -5.71 4.71
C GLY A 54 -2.80 -5.56 4.78
N GLY A 55 -3.38 -4.75 3.89
CA GLY A 55 -4.81 -4.47 3.86
C GLY A 55 -5.31 -3.72 5.10
N ARG A 56 -6.63 -3.44 5.12
CA ARG A 56 -7.28 -2.71 6.22
C ARG A 56 -7.15 -3.38 7.57
N THR A 57 -7.19 -4.71 7.62
CA THR A 57 -7.12 -5.47 8.86
C THR A 57 -5.82 -5.22 9.61
N GLN A 58 -4.67 -5.16 8.92
CA GLN A 58 -3.41 -4.87 9.59
C GLN A 58 -3.36 -3.44 10.16
N TRP A 59 -4.07 -2.49 9.56
CA TRP A 59 -4.20 -1.12 10.08
C TRP A 59 -5.17 -1.03 11.25
N GLU A 60 -6.27 -1.77 11.19
CA GLU A 60 -7.25 -1.90 12.29
C GLU A 60 -6.60 -2.53 13.52
N ASP A 61 -5.86 -3.63 13.34
CA ASP A 61 -5.11 -4.27 14.43
C ASP A 61 -4.08 -3.29 15.03
N ALA A 62 -3.31 -2.59 14.19
CA ALA A 62 -2.33 -1.62 14.65
C ALA A 62 -2.97 -0.43 15.38
N LEU A 63 -4.18 -0.02 14.97
CA LEU A 63 -4.97 1.01 15.64
C LEU A 63 -5.47 0.50 17.00
N GLU A 64 -5.99 -0.72 17.06
CA GLU A 64 -6.45 -1.35 18.31
C GLU A 64 -5.32 -1.41 19.33
N TYR A 65 -4.14 -1.90 18.95
CA TYR A 65 -2.95 -1.89 19.82
C TYR A 65 -2.55 -0.48 20.27
N SER A 66 -2.71 0.54 19.43
CA SER A 66 -2.38 1.92 19.80
C SER A 66 -3.36 2.56 20.79
N ILE A 67 -4.59 2.04 20.86
CA ILE A 67 -5.66 2.56 21.73
C ILE A 67 -5.69 1.81 23.07
N PHE A 68 -5.46 0.49 23.05
CA PHE A 68 -5.64 -0.38 24.22
C PHE A 68 -4.35 -1.00 24.78
N GLY A 69 -3.20 -0.81 24.10
CA GLY A 69 -1.89 -1.32 24.51
C GLY A 69 -1.13 -0.41 25.48
#